data_AF-A0A932ZV62-F1
#
_entry.id   AF-A0A932ZV62-F1
#
_cell.length_a   1.000
_cell.length_b   1.000
_cell.length_c   1.000
_cell.angle_alpha   90.00
_cell.angle_beta   90.00
_cell.angle_gamma   90.00
#
_symmetry.space_group_name_H-M   'P 1'
#
loop_
_entity.id
_entity.type
_entity.pdbx_description
1 polymer ?
#
loop_
_entity_poly.entity_id
_entity_poly.type
_entity_poly.pdbx_seq_one_letter_code
_entity_poly.pdbx_strand_id
1 'polypeptide(L)'
;MKPFFIVLGFFLLPLAAHAAADLSISPTDIRFSSDVLVAGDQVRIYAKVYNVGDEDVSGYVSFYQGATLIDDSLVISLLADGSPEEVYIDFIVPEGSFNILALLRGMDPIDINSSNDSALTSTFTPVVDNDRDGIDNANDNCPDESNNAQLDTDADGQGDVCDPDDDNDGLSDEVEAELSTNSTQQDTDGDGVTDQDDAYPTDADQTVVEEEPEPVAQETAVPSSEAFQKIVEEVAKTIKESVPTTQEKPPEVSVDDQEIHLSPNAVFTYTQDDWNAFTFTVRTNRSEQVVSIWNFGDGVTSSKSDIQHVYNTSGAFPVTLTITDKSGKIISETTTVFVPFFHLKNPLILTSVISLLVLLLIGVASFVRLGKKQE
;
A
#
# COMPACT_ATOMS: atom_id res chain seq x y z
N MET A 1 -36.36 -67.16 -44.75
CA MET A 1 -35.28 -66.17 -44.51
C MET A 1 -35.29 -65.83 -43.02
N LYS A 2 -34.18 -66.02 -42.30
CA LYS A 2 -34.09 -65.85 -40.83
C LYS A 2 -33.93 -64.36 -40.47
N PRO A 3 -34.54 -63.86 -39.38
CA PRO A 3 -34.33 -62.48 -38.95
C PRO A 3 -32.94 -62.34 -38.31
N PHE A 4 -32.17 -61.36 -38.81
CA PHE A 4 -30.84 -61.02 -38.31
C PHE A 4 -31.03 -59.99 -37.17
N PHE A 5 -30.80 -60.40 -35.93
CA PHE A 5 -30.77 -59.47 -34.79
C PHE A 5 -29.38 -58.83 -34.72
N ILE A 6 -29.32 -57.51 -34.93
CA ILE A 6 -28.12 -56.72 -34.65
C ILE A 6 -28.14 -56.39 -33.15
N VAL A 7 -27.24 -57.02 -32.40
CA VAL A 7 -26.97 -56.65 -31.00
C VAL A 7 -26.03 -55.45 -31.02
N LEU A 8 -26.55 -54.27 -30.70
CA LEU A 8 -25.76 -53.05 -30.52
C LEU A 8 -25.10 -53.12 -29.14
N GLY A 9 -23.82 -53.49 -29.09
CA GLY A 9 -23.04 -53.46 -27.86
C GLY A 9 -22.71 -52.01 -27.48
N PHE A 10 -23.33 -51.51 -26.42
CA PHE A 10 -22.93 -50.26 -25.78
C PHE A 10 -21.57 -50.49 -25.08
N PHE A 11 -20.48 -50.04 -25.71
CA PHE A 11 -19.20 -49.89 -25.02
C PHE A 11 -19.32 -48.69 -24.08
N LEU A 12 -19.53 -48.93 -22.79
CA LEU A 12 -19.27 -47.95 -21.74
C LEU A 12 -17.75 -47.74 -21.70
N LEU A 13 -17.27 -46.71 -22.40
CA LEU A 13 -15.93 -46.19 -22.17
C LEU A 13 -15.90 -45.68 -20.72
N PRO A 14 -14.94 -46.12 -19.88
CA PRO A 14 -14.76 -45.50 -18.59
C PRO A 14 -14.44 -44.02 -18.82
N LEU A 15 -15.21 -43.11 -18.20
CA LEU A 15 -14.76 -41.73 -18.05
C LEU A 15 -13.49 -41.80 -17.20
N ALA A 16 -12.34 -41.53 -17.81
CA ALA A 16 -11.17 -41.16 -17.05
C ALA A 16 -11.51 -39.83 -16.36
N ALA A 17 -11.76 -39.87 -15.05
CA ALA A 17 -11.62 -38.68 -14.23
C ALA A 17 -10.16 -38.25 -14.40
N HIS A 18 -9.96 -37.10 -15.03
CA HIS A 18 -8.63 -36.50 -15.10
C HIS A 18 -8.40 -35.89 -13.73
N ALA A 19 -7.33 -36.30 -13.05
CA ALA A 19 -6.95 -35.68 -11.81
C ALA A 19 -6.59 -34.20 -12.09
N ALA A 20 -6.90 -33.35 -11.13
CA ALA A 20 -6.90 -31.90 -11.28
C ALA A 20 -5.94 -31.28 -10.26
N ALA A 21 -4.98 -30.49 -10.74
CA ALA A 21 -4.21 -29.59 -9.89
C ALA A 21 -5.07 -28.37 -9.54
N ASP A 22 -5.28 -28.12 -8.24
CA ASP A 22 -6.09 -27.00 -7.74
C ASP A 22 -5.55 -26.62 -6.35
N LEU A 23 -4.79 -25.53 -6.29
CA LEU A 23 -4.45 -24.85 -5.04
C LEU A 23 -5.45 -23.74 -4.75
N SER A 24 -5.64 -23.45 -3.48
CA SER A 24 -6.55 -22.41 -3.05
C SER A 24 -5.99 -21.57 -1.92
N ILE A 25 -6.35 -20.30 -1.95
CA ILE A 25 -6.05 -19.31 -0.92
C ILE A 25 -7.28 -18.44 -0.65
N SER A 26 -7.54 -18.10 0.61
CA SER A 26 -8.63 -17.20 1.01
C SER A 26 -8.11 -15.97 1.76
N PRO A 27 -8.80 -14.82 1.72
CA PRO A 27 -8.45 -13.66 2.53
C PRO A 27 -8.29 -13.95 4.02
N THR A 28 -9.03 -14.92 4.55
CA THR A 28 -8.97 -15.34 5.96
C THR A 28 -7.71 -16.14 6.31
N ASP A 29 -6.98 -16.61 5.30
CA ASP A 29 -5.73 -17.36 5.48
C ASP A 29 -4.49 -16.45 5.50
N ILE A 30 -4.69 -15.14 5.30
CA ILE A 30 -3.63 -14.13 5.37
C ILE A 30 -3.66 -13.47 6.74
N ARG A 31 -2.51 -13.44 7.42
CA ARG A 31 -2.35 -12.83 8.75
C ARG A 31 -0.97 -12.20 8.90
N PHE A 32 -0.83 -11.31 9.86
CA PHE A 32 0.48 -10.73 10.21
C PHE A 32 1.10 -11.45 11.41
N SER A 33 2.39 -11.19 11.65
CA SER A 33 3.08 -11.61 12.89
C SER A 33 2.65 -10.83 14.12
N SER A 34 1.95 -9.71 13.95
CA SER A 34 1.43 -8.86 15.02
C SER A 34 -0.05 -8.57 14.79
N ASP A 35 -0.83 -8.53 15.87
CA ASP A 35 -2.25 -8.15 15.83
C ASP A 35 -2.42 -6.63 15.71
N VAL A 36 -1.50 -5.87 16.29
CA VAL A 36 -1.43 -4.41 16.19
C VAL A 36 -0.32 -4.05 15.20
N LEU A 37 -0.67 -3.31 14.16
CA LEU A 37 0.25 -2.89 13.12
C LEU A 37 0.63 -1.44 13.38
N VAL A 38 1.90 -1.21 13.73
CA VAL A 38 2.44 0.14 13.92
C VAL A 38 3.18 0.54 12.65
N ALA A 39 2.96 1.76 12.16
CA ALA A 39 3.62 2.24 10.95
C ALA A 39 5.16 2.21 11.11
N GLY A 40 5.85 1.71 10.09
CA GLY A 40 7.31 1.57 10.09
C GLY A 40 7.84 0.34 10.83
N ASP A 41 6.99 -0.49 11.46
CA ASP A 41 7.43 -1.75 12.05
C ASP A 41 7.66 -2.83 10.99
N GLN A 42 8.67 -3.67 11.24
CA GLN A 42 8.89 -4.87 10.46
C GLN A 42 8.07 -6.03 11.01
N VAL A 43 7.14 -6.53 10.21
CA VAL A 43 6.29 -7.68 10.50
C VAL A 43 6.48 -8.76 9.43
N ARG A 44 5.87 -9.93 9.63
CA ARG A 44 5.72 -10.93 8.58
C ARG A 44 4.29 -11.04 8.13
N ILE A 45 4.09 -11.20 6.83
CA ILE A 45 2.82 -11.63 6.25
C ILE A 45 2.89 -13.14 6.11
N TYR A 46 1.92 -13.85 6.68
CA TYR A 46 1.73 -15.27 6.50
C TYR A 46 0.54 -15.52 5.57
N ALA A 47 0.64 -16.52 4.69
CA ALA A 47 -0.49 -17.03 3.92
C ALA A 47 -0.53 -18.55 4.00
N LYS A 48 -1.71 -19.08 4.31
CA LYS A 48 -1.96 -20.53 4.29
C LYS A 48 -2.59 -20.94 2.96
N VAL A 49 -1.99 -21.93 2.32
CA VAL A 49 -2.40 -22.46 1.02
C VAL A 49 -2.91 -23.89 1.21
N TYR A 50 -3.97 -24.25 0.50
CA TYR A 50 -4.55 -25.59 0.53
C TYR A 50 -4.49 -26.20 -0.85
N ASN A 51 -4.18 -27.49 -0.94
CA ASN A 51 -4.45 -28.27 -2.14
C ASN A 51 -5.86 -28.85 -2.02
N VAL A 52 -6.74 -28.43 -2.93
CA VAL A 52 -8.14 -28.90 -3.01
C VAL A 52 -8.36 -29.78 -4.25
N GLY A 53 -7.31 -29.99 -5.03
CA GLY A 53 -7.26 -30.88 -6.17
C GLY A 53 -6.95 -32.34 -5.79
N ASP A 54 -6.72 -33.15 -6.81
CA ASP A 54 -6.48 -34.60 -6.71
C ASP A 54 -5.02 -34.98 -7.08
N GLU A 55 -4.15 -34.01 -7.35
CA GLU A 55 -2.72 -34.22 -7.64
C GLU A 55 -1.82 -33.40 -6.72
N ASP A 56 -0.58 -33.82 -6.55
CA ASP A 56 0.43 -33.03 -5.85
C ASP A 56 0.77 -31.80 -6.70
N VAL A 57 0.79 -30.62 -6.08
CA VAL A 57 1.03 -29.35 -6.78
C VAL A 57 2.13 -28.56 -6.07
N SER A 58 3.09 -28.07 -6.84
CA SER A 58 4.11 -27.12 -6.37
C SER A 58 3.86 -25.72 -6.93
N GLY A 59 4.24 -24.69 -6.19
CA GLY A 59 4.12 -23.29 -6.62
C GLY A 59 4.58 -22.32 -5.55
N TYR A 60 4.20 -21.04 -5.65
CA TYR A 60 4.53 -20.02 -4.64
C TYR A 60 3.45 -18.94 -4.56
N VAL A 61 3.54 -18.09 -3.55
CA VAL A 61 2.63 -16.96 -3.33
C VAL A 61 3.37 -15.66 -3.59
N SER A 62 2.86 -14.85 -4.52
CA SER A 62 3.32 -13.46 -4.70
C SER A 62 2.43 -12.51 -3.90
N PHE A 63 3.04 -11.67 -3.07
CA PHE A 63 2.31 -10.70 -2.24
C PHE A 63 2.44 -9.29 -2.82
N TYR A 64 1.32 -8.57 -2.86
CA TYR A 64 1.24 -7.20 -3.38
C TYR A 64 0.59 -6.27 -2.35
N GLN A 65 1.07 -5.03 -2.32
CA GLN A 65 0.37 -3.91 -1.72
C GLN A 65 -0.11 -3.01 -2.86
N GLY A 66 -1.42 -2.99 -3.11
CA GLY A 66 -1.94 -2.30 -4.28
C GLY A 66 -1.44 -2.94 -5.57
N ALA A 67 -0.78 -2.16 -6.43
CA ALA A 67 -0.13 -2.65 -7.65
C ALA A 67 1.37 -3.00 -7.48
N THR A 68 1.94 -2.74 -6.31
CA THR A 68 3.38 -2.94 -6.06
C THR A 68 3.61 -4.35 -5.51
N LEU A 69 4.46 -5.13 -6.20
CA LEU A 69 4.96 -6.40 -5.67
C LEU A 69 5.78 -6.11 -4.40
N ILE A 70 5.44 -6.77 -3.30
CA ILE A 70 6.20 -6.73 -2.05
C ILE A 70 7.34 -7.74 -2.19
N ASP A 71 7.00 -9.03 -2.28
CA ASP A 71 7.94 -10.13 -2.45
C ASP A 71 7.20 -11.42 -2.86
N ASP A 72 7.98 -12.41 -3.32
CA ASP A 72 7.54 -13.77 -3.56
C ASP A 72 7.90 -14.68 -2.39
N SER A 73 7.00 -15.61 -2.05
CA SER A 73 7.28 -16.60 -1.03
C SER A 73 8.29 -17.65 -1.51
N LEU A 74 8.76 -18.45 -0.56
CA LEU A 74 9.38 -19.73 -0.91
C LEU A 74 8.39 -20.64 -1.65
N VAL A 75 8.93 -21.51 -2.50
CA VAL A 75 8.17 -22.53 -3.21
C VAL A 75 7.64 -23.58 -2.22
N ILE A 76 6.35 -23.88 -2.34
CA ILE A 76 5.62 -24.92 -1.60
C ILE A 76 5.36 -26.13 -2.49
N SER A 77 5.14 -27.28 -1.87
CA SER A 77 4.81 -28.54 -2.56
C SER A 77 3.76 -29.29 -1.75
N LEU A 78 2.48 -29.13 -2.11
CA LEU A 78 1.37 -29.68 -1.36
C LEU A 78 0.87 -30.98 -2.01
N LEU A 79 0.69 -32.00 -1.17
CA LEU A 79 0.10 -33.27 -1.59
C LEU A 79 -1.40 -33.13 -1.85
N ALA A 80 -1.98 -33.94 -2.75
CA ALA A 80 -3.40 -33.95 -3.12
C ALA A 80 -4.41 -34.11 -1.95
N ASP A 81 -3.93 -34.62 -0.82
CA ASP A 81 -4.68 -34.77 0.45
C ASP A 81 -3.85 -34.28 1.64
N GLY A 82 -2.88 -33.42 1.35
CA GLY A 82 -1.93 -32.88 2.30
C GLY A 82 -2.55 -31.93 3.31
N SER A 83 -1.82 -31.70 4.40
CA SER A 83 -2.13 -30.56 5.26
C SER A 83 -1.79 -29.26 4.52
N PRO A 84 -2.54 -28.18 4.77
CA PRO A 84 -2.19 -26.89 4.20
C PRO A 84 -0.81 -26.45 4.66
N GLU A 85 -0.09 -25.75 3.78
CA GLU A 85 1.23 -25.20 4.06
C GLU A 85 1.11 -23.69 4.27
N GLU A 86 1.93 -23.15 5.17
CA GLU A 86 1.97 -21.71 5.44
C GLU A 86 3.30 -21.13 4.98
N VAL A 87 3.21 -20.12 4.12
CA VAL A 87 4.35 -19.35 3.65
C VAL A 87 4.40 -17.99 4.33
N TYR A 88 5.55 -17.33 4.28
CA TYR A 88 5.66 -15.95 4.73
C TYR A 88 6.66 -15.12 3.93
N ILE A 89 6.50 -13.81 4.04
CA ILE A 89 7.47 -12.79 3.62
C ILE A 89 7.64 -11.75 4.73
N ASP A 90 8.78 -11.06 4.75
CA ASP A 90 8.97 -9.90 5.61
C ASP A 90 8.30 -8.67 4.97
N PHE A 91 7.74 -7.78 5.80
CA PHE A 91 6.97 -6.63 5.36
C PHE A 91 7.17 -5.45 6.32
N ILE A 92 7.34 -4.25 5.78
CA ILE A 92 7.37 -3.01 6.57
C ILE A 92 5.97 -2.40 6.51
N VAL A 93 5.35 -2.20 7.67
CA VAL A 93 4.01 -1.60 7.74
C VAL A 93 4.07 -0.17 7.19
N PRO A 94 3.29 0.17 6.15
CA PRO A 94 3.28 1.49 5.56
C PRO A 94 2.59 2.49 6.48
N GLU A 95 2.79 3.78 6.24
CA GLU A 95 1.87 4.80 6.75
C GLU A 95 0.53 4.75 6.00
N GLY A 96 -0.56 4.97 6.72
CA GLY A 96 -1.90 5.02 6.15
C GLY A 96 -2.51 3.65 5.85
N SER A 97 -3.80 3.66 5.52
CA SER A 97 -4.56 2.43 5.31
C SER A 97 -4.09 1.65 4.07
N PHE A 98 -3.97 0.33 4.20
CA PHE A 98 -3.49 -0.55 3.14
C PHE A 98 -4.22 -1.90 3.15
N ASN A 99 -4.08 -2.68 2.09
CA ASN A 99 -4.52 -4.08 2.00
C ASN A 99 -3.40 -4.91 1.37
N ILE A 100 -3.54 -6.23 1.46
CA ILE A 100 -2.61 -7.21 0.90
C ILE A 100 -3.36 -8.10 -0.07
N LEU A 101 -2.80 -8.25 -1.27
CA LEU A 101 -3.21 -9.26 -2.22
C LEU A 101 -2.17 -10.36 -2.25
N ALA A 102 -2.61 -11.61 -2.12
CA ALA A 102 -1.81 -12.79 -2.38
C ALA A 102 -2.29 -13.46 -3.67
N LEU A 103 -1.37 -13.83 -4.55
CA LEU A 103 -1.63 -14.56 -5.80
C LEU A 103 -0.83 -15.86 -5.81
N LEU A 104 -1.48 -16.98 -6.10
CA LEU A 104 -0.82 -18.26 -6.39
C LEU A 104 -0.18 -18.19 -7.77
N ARG A 105 1.10 -18.58 -7.87
CA ARG A 105 1.94 -18.43 -9.07
C ARG A 105 2.88 -19.62 -9.25
N GLY A 106 3.32 -19.82 -10.49
CA GLY A 106 4.31 -20.83 -10.84
C GLY A 106 3.85 -22.26 -10.58
N MET A 107 2.55 -22.53 -10.77
CA MET A 107 1.95 -23.82 -10.45
C MET A 107 2.41 -24.93 -11.41
N ASP A 108 2.91 -26.03 -10.84
CA ASP A 108 3.27 -27.26 -11.56
C ASP A 108 2.71 -28.49 -10.80
N PRO A 109 1.75 -29.24 -11.37
CA PRO A 109 1.10 -29.00 -12.67
C PRO A 109 0.26 -27.71 -12.68
N ILE A 110 -0.09 -27.23 -13.89
CA ILE A 110 -0.89 -26.01 -14.07
C ILE A 110 -2.22 -26.14 -13.32
N ASP A 111 -2.52 -25.13 -12.51
CA ASP A 111 -3.79 -25.00 -11.82
C ASP A 111 -4.96 -24.88 -12.82
N ILE A 112 -5.98 -25.73 -12.67
CA ILE A 112 -7.14 -25.72 -13.58
C ILE A 112 -8.28 -24.81 -13.11
N ASN A 113 -8.19 -24.28 -11.89
CA ASN A 113 -9.22 -23.50 -11.23
C ASN A 113 -8.68 -22.13 -10.80
N SER A 114 -8.44 -21.23 -11.76
CA SER A 114 -8.03 -19.85 -11.46
C SER A 114 -8.95 -18.99 -10.56
N SER A 115 -10.11 -19.50 -10.13
CA SER A 115 -11.07 -18.71 -9.34
C SER A 115 -10.67 -18.55 -7.87
N ASN A 116 -9.85 -19.45 -7.33
CA ASN A 116 -9.36 -19.49 -5.94
C ASN A 116 -7.83 -19.26 -5.84
N ASP A 117 -7.19 -18.84 -6.94
CA ASP A 117 -5.76 -18.50 -7.03
C ASP A 117 -5.39 -17.14 -6.42
N SER A 118 -6.34 -16.44 -5.80
CA SER A 118 -6.12 -15.08 -5.31
C SER A 118 -6.92 -14.76 -4.06
N ALA A 119 -6.31 -14.00 -3.16
CA ALA A 119 -6.91 -13.56 -1.92
C ALA A 119 -6.57 -12.10 -1.61
N LEU A 120 -7.58 -11.23 -1.58
CA LEU A 120 -7.44 -9.84 -1.13
C LEU A 120 -7.98 -9.67 0.29
N THR A 121 -7.13 -9.19 1.18
CA THR A 121 -7.52 -8.88 2.56
C THR A 121 -8.42 -7.65 2.67
N SER A 122 -9.00 -7.45 3.87
CA SER A 122 -9.59 -6.16 4.22
C SER A 122 -8.54 -5.07 4.26
N THR A 123 -9.01 -3.84 4.16
CA THR A 123 -8.19 -2.69 4.51
C THR A 123 -7.80 -2.73 6.00
N PHE A 124 -6.51 -2.70 6.27
CA PHE A 124 -5.90 -2.47 7.57
C PHE A 124 -5.61 -0.97 7.74
N THR A 125 -5.64 -0.49 8.98
CA THR A 125 -5.24 0.88 9.32
C THR A 125 -4.16 0.78 10.40
N PRO A 126 -2.89 1.03 10.04
CA PRO A 126 -1.82 1.10 11.00
C PRO A 126 -2.08 2.15 12.07
N VAL A 127 -1.60 1.86 13.27
CA VAL A 127 -1.39 2.82 14.34
C VAL A 127 -0.12 3.62 14.06
N VAL A 128 -0.07 4.87 14.49
CA VAL A 128 1.13 5.72 14.39
C VAL A 128 1.63 5.95 15.81
N ASP A 129 2.92 5.70 16.00
CA ASP A 129 3.68 5.83 17.23
C ASP A 129 5.06 6.37 16.79
N ASN A 130 5.28 7.69 16.96
CA ASN A 130 6.43 8.38 16.37
C ASN A 130 7.72 8.09 17.14
N ASP A 131 7.66 8.07 18.46
CA ASP A 131 8.80 7.93 19.37
C ASP A 131 9.06 6.48 19.80
N ARG A 132 8.11 5.58 19.49
CA ARG A 132 8.18 4.13 19.71
C ARG A 132 8.21 3.76 21.18
N ASP A 133 7.50 4.53 21.99
CA ASP A 133 7.34 4.26 23.41
C ASP A 133 6.23 3.21 23.68
N GLY A 134 5.43 2.86 22.66
CA GLY A 134 4.37 1.86 22.73
C GLY A 134 3.00 2.41 23.11
N ILE A 135 2.87 3.73 23.24
CA ILE A 135 1.62 4.48 23.25
C ILE A 135 1.43 5.06 21.85
N ASP A 136 0.19 5.08 21.35
CA ASP A 136 -0.05 5.67 20.04
C ASP A 136 -0.17 7.19 20.14
N ASN A 137 0.21 7.92 19.08
CA ASN A 137 0.22 9.39 19.09
C ASN A 137 -1.14 10.01 19.46
N ALA A 138 -2.24 9.26 19.32
CA ALA A 138 -3.59 9.75 19.65
C ALA A 138 -3.92 9.65 21.14
N ASN A 139 -3.20 8.81 21.89
CA ASN A 139 -3.34 8.59 23.32
C ASN A 139 -2.07 8.97 24.10
N ASP A 140 -1.06 9.51 23.44
CA ASP A 140 0.22 9.91 23.99
C ASP A 140 0.22 11.40 24.38
N ASN A 141 0.56 11.72 25.64
CA ASN A 141 0.71 13.09 26.13
C ASN A 141 2.05 13.75 25.75
N CYS A 142 3.02 12.99 25.22
CA CYS A 142 4.23 13.48 24.56
C CYS A 142 4.53 12.74 23.25
N PRO A 143 3.74 12.95 22.18
CA PRO A 143 3.78 12.12 20.96
C PRO A 143 5.11 12.00 20.20
N ASP A 144 6.12 12.78 20.55
CA ASP A 144 7.42 12.83 19.87
C ASP A 144 8.60 12.53 20.83
N GLU A 145 8.34 12.31 22.13
CA GLU A 145 9.37 12.10 23.16
C GLU A 145 8.98 10.96 24.11
N SER A 146 9.72 9.86 24.03
CA SER A 146 9.36 8.59 24.67
C SER A 146 9.13 8.71 26.18
N ASN A 147 7.89 8.45 26.61
CA ASN A 147 7.47 8.56 27.99
C ASN A 147 6.38 7.53 28.35
N ASN A 148 6.69 6.23 28.28
CA ASN A 148 5.71 5.13 28.46
C ASN A 148 4.90 5.19 29.78
N ALA A 149 5.38 5.92 30.78
CA ALA A 149 4.71 6.12 32.06
C ALA A 149 3.55 7.13 31.99
N GLN A 150 3.54 8.00 30.98
CA GLN A 150 2.53 9.04 30.74
C GLN A 150 2.27 9.86 32.01
N LEU A 151 3.36 10.26 32.69
CA LEU A 151 3.27 11.19 33.82
C LEU A 151 2.88 12.57 33.29
N ASP A 152 2.06 13.25 34.07
CA ASP A 152 1.42 14.53 33.79
C ASP A 152 1.06 15.08 35.19
N THR A 153 2.02 15.79 35.78
CA THR A 153 2.02 16.16 37.20
C THR A 153 0.95 17.19 37.52
N ASP A 154 0.71 18.14 36.63
CA ASP A 154 -0.26 19.21 36.78
C ASP A 154 -1.63 18.91 36.13
N ALA A 155 -1.72 17.84 35.32
CA ALA A 155 -2.89 17.37 34.61
C ALA A 155 -3.40 18.33 33.51
N ASP A 156 -2.52 19.09 32.85
CA ASP A 156 -2.90 19.95 31.72
C ASP A 156 -3.02 19.20 30.37
N GLY A 157 -2.50 17.97 30.33
CA GLY A 157 -2.53 17.07 29.18
C GLY A 157 -1.23 17.05 28.36
N GLN A 158 -0.23 17.85 28.73
CA GLN A 158 1.17 17.67 28.33
C GLN A 158 1.86 16.75 29.36
N GLY A 159 2.72 15.84 28.92
CA GLY A 159 3.43 14.98 29.85
C GLY A 159 4.72 15.60 30.37
N ASP A 160 5.15 15.21 31.57
CA ASP A 160 6.36 15.75 32.23
C ASP A 160 7.66 15.66 31.39
N VAL A 161 7.68 14.83 30.34
CA VAL A 161 8.85 14.70 29.46
C VAL A 161 8.93 15.81 28.40
N CYS A 162 7.78 16.38 28.04
CA CYS A 162 7.66 17.39 26.99
C CYS A 162 6.99 18.68 27.47
N ASP A 163 6.54 18.73 28.72
CA ASP A 163 6.11 19.94 29.41
C ASP A 163 7.35 20.77 29.80
N PRO A 164 7.40 22.07 29.51
CA PRO A 164 8.44 22.94 30.02
C PRO A 164 8.28 23.35 31.50
N ASP A 165 7.12 23.12 32.12
CA ASP A 165 6.74 23.53 33.49
C ASP A 165 5.84 22.44 34.11
N ASP A 166 6.47 21.37 34.59
CA ASP A 166 5.84 20.11 35.03
C ASP A 166 4.72 20.27 36.08
N ASP A 167 4.75 21.31 36.91
CA ASP A 167 3.76 21.56 37.96
C ASP A 167 2.92 22.84 37.77
N ASN A 168 3.20 23.59 36.70
CA ASN A 168 2.53 24.83 36.30
C ASN A 168 2.48 25.91 37.40
N ASP A 169 3.54 26.02 38.22
CA ASP A 169 3.71 27.09 39.20
C ASP A 169 4.18 28.43 38.59
N GLY A 170 4.66 28.37 37.33
CA GLY A 170 5.12 29.52 36.55
C GLY A 170 6.64 29.58 36.35
N LEU A 171 7.41 28.71 37.00
CA LEU A 171 8.83 28.48 36.74
C LEU A 171 9.00 27.27 35.83
N SER A 172 9.66 27.45 34.69
CA SER A 172 10.02 26.29 33.85
C SER A 172 11.04 25.39 34.55
N ASP A 173 11.07 24.10 34.23
CA ASP A 173 12.03 23.12 34.75
C ASP A 173 13.49 23.58 34.66
N GLU A 174 13.84 24.30 33.58
CA GLU A 174 15.19 24.84 33.39
C GLU A 174 15.55 25.87 34.47
N VAL A 175 14.59 26.74 34.83
CA VAL A 175 14.76 27.76 35.86
C VAL A 175 14.77 27.11 37.24
N GLU A 176 13.91 26.13 37.48
CA GLU A 176 13.86 25.42 38.75
C GLU A 176 15.14 24.63 39.04
N ALA A 177 15.72 24.01 38.01
CA ALA A 177 17.04 23.39 38.11
C ALA A 177 18.13 24.40 38.52
N GLU A 178 18.03 25.66 38.09
CA GLU A 178 18.93 26.73 38.52
C GLU A 178 18.66 27.20 39.96
N LEU A 179 17.39 27.22 40.38
CA LEU A 179 16.96 27.59 41.73
C LEU A 179 17.10 26.45 42.74
N SER A 180 17.38 25.23 42.28
CA SER A 180 17.37 23.99 43.08
C SER A 180 16.01 23.68 43.72
N THR A 181 14.93 24.08 43.04
CA THR A 181 13.55 23.72 43.35
C THR A 181 13.17 22.41 42.64
N ASN A 182 11.97 21.90 42.88
CA ASN A 182 11.49 20.61 42.39
C ASN A 182 10.37 20.82 41.38
N SER A 183 10.65 20.51 40.11
CA SER A 183 9.70 20.70 39.00
C SER A 183 8.36 20.00 39.09
N THR A 184 8.24 19.04 39.99
CA THR A 184 6.97 18.31 40.18
C THR A 184 6.16 18.82 41.38
N GLN A 185 6.55 19.95 41.98
CA GLN A 185 5.98 20.48 43.22
C GLN A 185 5.99 22.02 43.25
N GLN A 186 4.78 22.59 43.10
CA GLN A 186 4.58 24.05 43.09
C GLN A 186 5.15 24.81 44.31
N ASP A 187 5.44 24.10 45.40
CA ASP A 187 5.97 24.63 46.66
C ASP A 187 6.97 23.58 47.17
N THR A 188 8.25 23.79 46.85
CA THR A 188 9.33 22.81 47.07
C THR A 188 9.58 22.55 48.56
N ASP A 189 9.49 23.58 49.41
CA ASP A 189 9.82 23.49 50.82
C ASP A 189 8.58 23.33 51.74
N GLY A 190 7.39 23.55 51.19
CA GLY A 190 6.11 23.29 51.81
C GLY A 190 5.69 24.36 52.82
N ASP A 191 6.19 25.60 52.70
CA ASP A 191 5.86 26.69 53.61
C ASP A 191 4.55 27.43 53.27
N GLY A 192 3.98 27.13 52.09
CA GLY A 192 2.70 27.63 51.61
C GLY A 192 2.79 28.79 50.62
N VAL A 193 3.98 29.17 50.15
CA VAL A 193 4.21 30.07 49.02
C VAL A 193 4.77 29.26 47.84
N THR A 194 4.34 29.54 46.61
CA THR A 194 4.87 28.80 45.46
C THR A 194 6.30 29.24 45.13
N ASP A 195 7.07 28.39 44.48
CA ASP A 195 8.48 28.67 44.20
C ASP A 195 8.65 29.94 43.34
N GLN A 196 7.73 30.17 42.40
CA GLN A 196 7.65 31.42 41.62
C GLN A 196 7.45 32.70 42.45
N ASP A 197 6.75 32.61 43.59
CA ASP A 197 6.39 33.75 44.44
C ASP A 197 7.25 33.84 45.72
N ASP A 198 8.10 32.84 46.00
CA ASP A 198 8.98 32.78 47.16
C ASP A 198 10.38 33.33 46.87
N ALA A 199 10.88 34.16 47.78
CA ALA A 199 12.25 34.65 47.75
C ALA A 199 13.29 33.60 48.20
N TYR A 200 12.87 32.58 48.95
CA TYR A 200 13.72 31.50 49.44
C TYR A 200 13.05 30.12 49.25
N PRO A 201 12.81 29.68 48.00
CA PRO A 201 11.99 28.50 47.65
C PRO A 201 12.57 27.13 48.08
N THR A 202 13.57 27.11 48.95
CA THR A 202 14.21 25.91 49.50
C THR A 202 14.40 26.00 51.01
N ASP A 203 13.89 27.05 51.67
CA ASP A 203 14.02 27.33 53.10
C ASP A 203 12.66 27.64 53.74
N ALA A 204 11.98 26.58 54.19
CA ALA A 204 10.63 26.65 54.76
C ALA A 204 10.45 27.55 56.01
N ASP A 205 11.54 28.12 56.55
CA ASP A 205 11.51 29.09 57.63
C ASP A 205 11.45 30.57 57.11
N GLN A 206 11.55 30.82 55.79
CA GLN A 206 11.63 32.17 55.19
C GLN A 206 10.83 32.32 53.88
N THR A 207 9.75 33.10 53.88
CA THR A 207 8.89 33.35 52.68
C THR A 207 9.12 34.72 52.01
N VAL A 208 9.67 35.68 52.74
CA VAL A 208 9.79 37.07 52.31
C VAL A 208 11.12 37.60 52.77
N VAL A 209 11.80 38.36 51.92
CA VAL A 209 12.97 39.13 52.35
C VAL A 209 12.52 40.07 53.46
N GLU A 210 12.89 39.81 54.72
CA GLU A 210 12.74 40.80 55.79
C GLU A 210 13.52 42.06 55.37
N GLU A 211 12.82 43.10 54.89
CA GLU A 211 13.45 44.37 54.53
C GLU A 211 14.05 45.02 55.78
N GLU A 212 15.35 44.80 56.03
CA GLU A 212 16.16 45.74 56.81
C GLU A 212 16.47 46.96 55.92
N PRO A 213 16.11 48.20 56.31
CA PRO A 213 16.15 49.34 55.38
C PRO A 213 17.56 49.90 55.28
N GLU A 214 18.20 49.74 54.12
CA GLU A 214 19.45 50.43 53.78
C GLU A 214 19.36 51.22 52.45
N PRO A 215 20.16 52.28 52.28
CA PRO A 215 19.71 53.55 51.69
C PRO A 215 19.92 53.69 50.18
N VAL A 216 19.20 54.69 49.63
CA VAL A 216 19.19 55.17 48.25
C VAL A 216 20.57 55.44 47.63
N ALA A 217 20.81 54.86 46.44
CA ALA A 217 21.42 55.41 45.19
C ALA A 217 21.99 54.23 44.36
N GLN A 218 22.01 54.15 43.02
CA GLN A 218 22.15 55.18 41.99
C GLN A 218 21.88 54.54 40.61
N GLU A 219 21.32 55.34 39.70
CA GLU A 219 21.04 55.04 38.29
C GLU A 219 22.34 54.81 37.48
N THR A 220 22.44 53.70 36.73
CA THR A 220 23.45 53.54 35.66
C THR A 220 22.86 52.93 34.39
N ALA A 221 23.39 53.39 33.27
CA ALA A 221 22.81 53.34 31.94
C ALA A 221 23.01 52.01 31.20
N VAL A 222 22.02 51.70 30.36
CA VAL A 222 22.03 50.67 29.31
C VAL A 222 23.00 51.05 28.18
N PRO A 223 23.89 50.15 27.71
CA PRO A 223 24.46 50.26 26.37
C PRO A 223 23.68 49.41 25.36
N SER A 224 23.26 50.07 24.28
CA SER A 224 22.79 49.48 23.03
C SER A 224 23.85 48.58 22.40
N SER A 225 23.50 47.35 22.01
CA SER A 225 24.34 46.58 21.08
C SER A 225 23.64 46.40 19.73
N GLU A 226 24.14 47.14 18.75
CA GLU A 226 23.88 47.01 17.30
C GLU A 226 24.45 45.68 16.72
N ALA A 227 24.33 44.59 17.47
CA ALA A 227 24.81 43.27 17.06
C ALA A 227 23.65 42.32 16.67
N PHE A 228 22.41 42.63 17.07
CA PHE A 228 21.27 41.74 16.82
C PHE A 228 20.59 41.96 15.44
N GLN A 229 20.91 43.05 14.74
CA GLN A 229 20.31 43.35 13.41
C GLN A 229 21.15 42.87 12.21
N LYS A 230 22.31 42.24 12.41
CA LYS A 230 23.16 41.75 11.31
C LYS A 230 23.03 40.26 10.99
N ILE A 231 22.27 39.50 11.76
CA ILE A 231 22.15 38.04 11.60
C ILE A 231 20.85 37.65 10.86
N VAL A 232 19.84 38.53 10.84
CA VAL A 232 18.53 38.24 10.23
C VAL A 232 18.53 38.39 8.69
N GLU A 233 19.54 39.02 8.10
CA GLU A 233 19.56 39.35 6.66
C GLU A 233 20.37 38.37 5.79
N GLU A 234 21.07 37.39 6.38
CA GLU A 234 21.96 36.47 5.64
C GLU A 234 21.35 35.07 5.37
N VAL A 235 20.21 34.75 5.98
CA VAL A 235 19.54 33.43 5.82
C VAL A 235 18.56 33.39 4.64
N ALA A 236 18.20 34.55 4.08
CA ALA A 236 17.21 34.65 2.99
C ALA A 236 17.79 34.50 1.55
N LYS A 237 19.00 33.97 1.37
CA LYS A 237 19.71 34.00 0.08
C LYS A 237 20.25 32.67 -0.45
N THR A 238 19.63 31.53 -0.13
CA THR A 238 20.03 30.25 -0.73
C THR A 238 18.85 29.33 -1.02
N ILE A 239 17.97 29.70 -1.95
CA ILE A 239 17.06 28.75 -2.61
C ILE A 239 16.97 29.12 -4.09
N LYS A 240 17.56 28.29 -4.97
CA LYS A 240 17.07 28.01 -6.33
C LYS A 240 17.83 26.87 -7.02
N GLU A 241 17.01 25.91 -7.48
CA GLU A 241 17.12 25.08 -8.69
C GLU A 241 18.28 24.08 -8.85
N SER A 242 17.94 22.79 -8.95
CA SER A 242 17.80 22.13 -10.27
C SER A 242 17.45 20.64 -10.17
N VAL A 243 16.43 20.23 -10.92
CA VAL A 243 16.12 18.85 -11.34
C VAL A 243 16.75 18.66 -12.72
N PRO A 244 17.35 17.49 -13.03
CA PRO A 244 16.69 16.64 -14.03
C PRO A 244 16.75 15.13 -13.74
N THR A 245 15.64 14.51 -14.10
CA THR A 245 15.32 13.10 -14.31
C THR A 245 16.29 12.41 -15.26
N THR A 246 16.58 11.11 -15.05
CA THR A 246 16.59 10.08 -16.11
C THR A 246 16.45 8.70 -15.47
N GLN A 247 15.30 8.07 -15.67
CA GLN A 247 15.09 6.64 -15.47
C GLN A 247 15.45 5.92 -16.76
N GLU A 248 16.15 4.79 -16.65
CA GLU A 248 16.33 3.85 -17.76
C GLU A 248 16.09 2.43 -17.20
N LYS A 249 14.89 1.88 -17.45
CA LYS A 249 14.54 0.47 -17.23
C LYS A 249 14.97 -0.32 -18.48
N PRO A 250 15.87 -1.31 -18.40
CA PRO A 250 16.12 -2.24 -19.49
C PRO A 250 15.03 -3.33 -19.57
N PRO A 251 14.90 -3.99 -20.73
CA PRO A 251 13.64 -4.53 -21.24
C PRO A 251 13.23 -5.83 -20.56
N GLU A 252 11.93 -5.91 -20.33
CA GLU A 252 11.22 -7.09 -19.87
C GLU A 252 11.05 -8.05 -21.06
N VAL A 253 11.56 -9.27 -20.88
CA VAL A 253 11.45 -10.36 -21.84
C VAL A 253 10.11 -11.04 -21.60
N SER A 254 9.26 -11.03 -22.63
CA SER A 254 7.96 -11.69 -22.63
C SER A 254 8.10 -13.21 -22.53
N VAL A 255 7.60 -13.79 -21.45
CA VAL A 255 7.12 -15.16 -21.41
C VAL A 255 5.61 -15.09 -21.16
N ASP A 256 4.86 -15.81 -21.98
CA ASP A 256 3.41 -15.87 -22.07
C ASP A 256 2.80 -16.55 -20.82
N ASP A 257 2.78 -15.82 -19.71
CA ASP A 257 1.85 -16.01 -18.61
C ASP A 257 0.81 -14.89 -18.72
N GLN A 258 -0.48 -15.19 -18.57
CA GLN A 258 -1.50 -14.14 -18.52
C GLN A 258 -1.23 -13.23 -17.31
N GLU A 259 -0.60 -12.09 -17.56
CA GLU A 259 -0.22 -11.14 -16.52
C GLU A 259 -1.50 -10.56 -15.89
N ILE A 260 -1.73 -10.91 -14.62
CA ILE A 260 -2.81 -10.30 -13.82
C ILE A 260 -2.30 -8.93 -13.39
N HIS A 261 -2.95 -7.89 -13.88
CA HIS A 261 -2.66 -6.51 -13.51
C HIS A 261 -3.60 -6.03 -12.41
N LEU A 262 -3.09 -5.13 -11.59
CA LEU A 262 -3.74 -4.63 -10.39
C LEU A 262 -4.08 -3.16 -10.48
N SER A 263 -5.20 -2.79 -9.87
CA SER A 263 -5.52 -1.41 -9.60
C SER A 263 -4.66 -0.88 -8.43
N PRO A 264 -4.41 0.45 -8.30
CA PRO A 264 -3.52 1.03 -7.28
C PRO A 264 -3.70 0.57 -5.83
N ASN A 265 -4.92 0.26 -5.38
CA ASN A 265 -5.25 -0.28 -4.05
C ASN A 265 -5.82 -1.70 -4.14
N ALA A 266 -5.57 -2.41 -5.26
CA ALA A 266 -6.00 -3.78 -5.53
C ALA A 266 -7.51 -4.04 -5.39
N VAL A 267 -8.35 -3.00 -5.48
CA VAL A 267 -9.82 -3.13 -5.40
C VAL A 267 -10.38 -3.90 -6.60
N PHE A 268 -9.65 -3.94 -7.71
CA PHE A 268 -9.92 -4.84 -8.83
C PHE A 268 -8.66 -5.33 -9.54
N THR A 269 -8.80 -6.45 -10.25
CA THR A 269 -7.80 -7.01 -11.14
C THR A 269 -8.27 -6.96 -12.58
N TYR A 270 -7.34 -7.01 -13.52
CA TYR A 270 -7.66 -7.29 -14.91
C TYR A 270 -6.60 -8.15 -15.62
N THR A 271 -7.04 -8.97 -16.56
CA THR A 271 -6.19 -9.77 -17.46
C THR A 271 -6.39 -9.32 -18.90
N GLN A 272 -5.35 -9.45 -19.71
CA GLN A 272 -5.47 -9.28 -21.16
C GLN A 272 -5.78 -10.63 -21.83
N ASP A 273 -7.01 -10.82 -22.27
CA ASP A 273 -7.47 -12.07 -22.89
C ASP A 273 -7.13 -12.13 -24.40
N ASP A 274 -7.11 -10.96 -25.06
CA ASP A 274 -6.65 -10.78 -26.43
C ASP A 274 -6.14 -9.35 -26.61
N TRP A 275 -5.61 -9.03 -27.79
CA TRP A 275 -5.01 -7.73 -28.10
C TRP A 275 -5.90 -6.51 -27.81
N ASN A 276 -7.23 -6.67 -27.79
CA ASN A 276 -8.19 -5.63 -27.45
C ASN A 276 -9.27 -6.09 -26.46
N ALA A 277 -9.12 -7.27 -25.84
CA ALA A 277 -10.12 -7.85 -24.94
C ALA A 277 -9.49 -8.06 -23.56
N PHE A 278 -10.20 -7.62 -22.53
CA PHE A 278 -9.74 -7.65 -21.15
C PHE A 278 -10.85 -8.15 -20.23
N THR A 279 -10.51 -8.99 -19.26
CA THR A 279 -11.44 -9.40 -18.20
C THR A 279 -11.12 -8.61 -16.94
N PHE A 280 -12.13 -7.94 -16.38
CA PHE A 280 -12.05 -7.18 -15.14
C PHE A 280 -12.83 -7.90 -14.04
N THR A 281 -12.23 -7.98 -12.85
CA THR A 281 -12.78 -8.69 -11.69
C THR A 281 -12.68 -7.82 -10.46
N VAL A 282 -13.82 -7.58 -9.80
CA VAL A 282 -13.87 -6.86 -8.52
C VAL A 282 -13.27 -7.73 -7.40
N ARG A 283 -12.37 -7.17 -6.59
CA ARG A 283 -11.64 -7.91 -5.52
C ARG A 283 -11.96 -7.46 -4.10
N THR A 284 -12.86 -6.50 -3.90
CA THR A 284 -13.17 -6.00 -2.55
C THR A 284 -13.81 -7.05 -1.63
N ASN A 285 -13.43 -7.05 -0.35
CA ASN A 285 -14.03 -7.90 0.68
C ASN A 285 -15.12 -7.21 1.52
N ARG A 286 -15.57 -6.01 1.10
CA ARG A 286 -16.65 -5.28 1.81
C ARG A 286 -17.96 -6.08 1.71
N SER A 287 -18.43 -6.55 2.86
CA SER A 287 -19.47 -7.57 2.98
C SER A 287 -20.77 -7.24 2.23
N GLU A 288 -21.19 -8.23 1.43
CA GLU A 288 -22.52 -8.50 0.87
C GLU A 288 -23.46 -7.31 0.64
N GLN A 289 -23.77 -6.97 -0.62
CA GLN A 289 -24.54 -5.81 -1.13
C GLN A 289 -23.76 -4.51 -1.22
N VAL A 290 -22.91 -4.51 -2.24
CA VAL A 290 -22.13 -3.39 -2.75
C VAL A 290 -22.61 -3.12 -4.18
N VAL A 291 -22.83 -1.86 -4.55
CA VAL A 291 -23.07 -1.50 -5.95
C VAL A 291 -21.73 -1.19 -6.60
N SER A 292 -21.34 -2.02 -7.57
CA SER A 292 -20.13 -1.84 -8.37
C SER A 292 -20.50 -1.27 -9.74
N ILE A 293 -19.88 -0.16 -10.13
CA ILE A 293 -20.05 0.45 -11.44
C ILE A 293 -18.69 0.61 -12.11
N TRP A 294 -18.54 -0.02 -13.26
CA TRP A 294 -17.42 0.13 -14.17
C TRP A 294 -17.67 1.27 -15.15
N ASN A 295 -16.62 2.03 -15.43
CA ASN A 295 -16.48 2.91 -16.58
C ASN A 295 -15.16 2.56 -17.27
N PHE A 296 -15.20 2.08 -18.50
CA PHE A 296 -14.01 1.61 -19.22
C PHE A 296 -13.25 2.73 -19.94
N GLY A 297 -13.67 3.99 -19.82
CA GLY A 297 -12.98 5.13 -20.43
C GLY A 297 -13.23 5.29 -21.94
N ASP A 298 -13.97 4.39 -22.57
CA ASP A 298 -14.42 4.44 -23.97
C ASP A 298 -15.91 4.81 -24.11
N GLY A 299 -16.55 5.20 -23.01
CA GLY A 299 -17.98 5.53 -22.93
C GLY A 299 -18.88 4.34 -22.59
N VAL A 300 -18.33 3.12 -22.46
CA VAL A 300 -19.08 1.95 -22.00
C VAL A 300 -19.00 1.83 -20.49
N THR A 301 -20.12 1.46 -19.87
CA THR A 301 -20.23 1.20 -18.43
C THR A 301 -20.86 -0.17 -18.15
N SER A 302 -20.56 -0.76 -17.01
CA SER A 302 -21.14 -2.03 -16.56
C SER A 302 -21.40 -2.03 -15.06
N SER A 303 -22.37 -2.82 -14.59
CA SER A 303 -22.60 -3.04 -13.16
C SER A 303 -22.33 -4.49 -12.72
N LYS A 304 -21.69 -5.29 -13.57
CA LYS A 304 -21.32 -6.67 -13.24
C LYS A 304 -20.06 -6.68 -12.37
N SER A 305 -19.96 -7.64 -11.46
CA SER A 305 -18.75 -7.90 -10.68
C SER A 305 -17.60 -8.33 -11.59
N ASP A 306 -17.87 -9.28 -12.49
CA ASP A 306 -16.91 -9.80 -13.46
C ASP A 306 -17.40 -9.52 -14.87
N ILE A 307 -16.52 -8.96 -15.69
CA ILE A 307 -16.88 -8.52 -17.03
C ILE A 307 -15.69 -8.57 -17.98
N GLN A 308 -15.89 -9.26 -19.09
CA GLN A 308 -15.04 -9.10 -20.26
C GLN A 308 -15.49 -7.87 -21.05
N HIS A 309 -14.53 -6.99 -21.34
CA HIS A 309 -14.72 -5.79 -22.14
C HIS A 309 -13.80 -5.79 -23.35
N VAL A 310 -14.31 -5.35 -24.50
CA VAL A 310 -13.59 -5.34 -25.78
C VAL A 310 -13.52 -3.91 -26.30
N TYR A 311 -12.31 -3.39 -26.47
CA TYR A 311 -12.07 -2.05 -27.02
C TYR A 311 -12.08 -2.07 -28.55
N ASN A 312 -12.86 -1.16 -29.14
CA ASN A 312 -12.96 -1.03 -30.60
C ASN A 312 -11.84 -0.18 -31.21
N THR A 313 -11.10 0.55 -30.37
CA THR A 313 -10.03 1.47 -30.78
C THR A 313 -8.79 1.24 -29.94
N SER A 314 -7.61 1.39 -30.55
CA SER A 314 -6.35 1.45 -29.81
C SER A 314 -6.22 2.75 -29.05
N GLY A 315 -5.53 2.73 -27.92
CA GLY A 315 -5.31 3.92 -27.10
C GLY A 315 -5.09 3.57 -25.63
N ALA A 316 -4.96 4.61 -24.82
CA ALA A 316 -4.95 4.51 -23.37
C ALA A 316 -6.35 4.83 -22.84
N PHE A 317 -6.91 3.93 -22.04
CA PHE A 317 -8.27 4.04 -21.50
C PHE A 317 -8.24 4.08 -19.98
N PRO A 318 -8.79 5.14 -19.34
CA PRO A 318 -8.93 5.19 -17.89
C PRO A 318 -10.11 4.30 -17.46
N VAL A 319 -9.80 3.11 -16.95
CA VAL A 319 -10.79 2.19 -16.39
C VAL A 319 -11.00 2.53 -14.94
N THR A 320 -12.24 2.90 -14.60
CA THR A 320 -12.63 3.29 -13.24
C THR A 320 -13.65 2.31 -12.70
N LEU A 321 -13.39 1.77 -11.50
CA LEU A 321 -14.35 1.05 -10.70
C LEU A 321 -14.85 1.96 -9.58
N THR A 322 -16.15 2.14 -9.47
CA THR A 322 -16.81 2.85 -8.37
C THR A 322 -17.61 1.87 -7.55
N ILE A 323 -17.37 1.86 -6.24
CA ILE A 323 -17.96 0.96 -5.27
C ILE A 323 -18.71 1.80 -4.24
N THR A 324 -20.00 1.54 -4.08
CA THR A 324 -20.82 2.13 -3.01
C THR A 324 -21.16 1.05 -2.00
N ASP A 325 -20.77 1.25 -0.74
CA ASP A 325 -21.13 0.35 0.34
C ASP A 325 -22.54 0.63 0.92
N LYS A 326 -22.99 -0.21 1.85
CA LYS A 326 -24.30 -0.08 2.52
C LYS A 326 -24.48 1.25 3.28
N SER A 327 -23.39 1.86 3.72
CA SER A 327 -23.43 3.14 4.44
C SER A 327 -23.54 4.33 3.47
N GLY A 328 -23.46 4.09 2.16
CA GLY A 328 -23.43 5.11 1.12
C GLY A 328 -22.04 5.71 0.90
N LYS A 329 -20.98 5.15 1.52
CA LYS A 329 -19.61 5.57 1.26
C LYS A 329 -19.20 5.10 -0.12
N ILE A 330 -18.68 6.03 -0.91
CA ILE A 330 -18.21 5.78 -2.27
C ILE A 330 -16.69 5.74 -2.25
N ILE A 331 -16.13 4.69 -2.85
CA ILE A 331 -14.74 4.69 -3.29
C ILE A 331 -14.72 4.59 -4.81
N SER A 332 -13.78 5.27 -5.43
CA SER A 332 -13.51 5.16 -6.86
C SER A 332 -12.03 4.93 -7.06
N GLU A 333 -11.71 4.02 -7.96
CA GLU A 333 -10.34 3.67 -8.28
C GLU A 333 -10.18 3.57 -9.79
N THR A 334 -9.09 4.13 -10.30
CA THR A 334 -8.83 4.22 -11.73
C THR A 334 -7.46 3.65 -12.06
N THR A 335 -7.41 2.80 -13.08
CA THR A 335 -6.17 2.36 -13.73
C THR A 335 -6.21 2.66 -15.22
N THR A 336 -5.06 2.75 -15.87
CA THR A 336 -4.99 2.99 -17.32
C THR A 336 -4.66 1.69 -18.05
N VAL A 337 -5.57 1.26 -18.92
CA VAL A 337 -5.36 0.10 -19.81
C VAL A 337 -4.88 0.58 -21.17
N PHE A 338 -3.85 -0.09 -21.71
CA PHE A 338 -3.29 0.24 -23.02
C PHE A 338 -3.69 -0.80 -24.07
N VAL A 339 -4.39 -0.36 -25.11
CA VAL A 339 -4.76 -1.18 -26.26
C VAL A 339 -3.80 -0.87 -27.42
N PRO A 340 -2.93 -1.81 -27.82
CA PRO A 340 -1.91 -1.55 -28.83
C PRO A 340 -2.51 -1.26 -30.21
N PHE A 341 -1.98 -0.24 -30.89
CA PHE A 341 -2.31 0.02 -32.29
C PHE A 341 -1.68 -1.03 -33.22
N PHE A 342 -0.40 -1.33 -33.04
CA PHE A 342 0.36 -2.27 -33.86
C PHE A 342 0.17 -3.72 -33.39
N HIS A 343 -0.96 -4.33 -33.77
CA HIS A 343 -1.19 -5.75 -33.53
C HIS A 343 -1.67 -6.42 -34.82
N LEU A 344 -1.21 -7.64 -35.13
CA LEU A 344 -1.57 -8.33 -36.39
C LEU A 344 -3.05 -8.70 -36.46
N LYS A 345 -3.71 -8.88 -35.32
CA LYS A 345 -5.17 -9.07 -35.24
C LYS A 345 -5.95 -7.74 -35.33
N ASN A 346 -5.29 -6.58 -35.27
CA ASN A 346 -5.95 -5.31 -35.50
C ASN A 346 -6.32 -5.19 -37.00
N PRO A 347 -7.60 -5.00 -37.36
CA PRO A 347 -8.05 -4.99 -38.75
C PRO A 347 -7.39 -3.88 -39.59
N LEU A 348 -7.06 -2.73 -39.00
CA LEU A 348 -6.37 -1.64 -39.70
C LEU A 348 -4.94 -2.01 -40.07
N ILE A 349 -4.24 -2.69 -39.17
CA ILE A 349 -2.88 -3.17 -39.42
C ILE A 349 -2.90 -4.34 -40.40
N LEU A 350 -3.79 -5.31 -40.21
CA LEU A 350 -3.91 -6.47 -41.08
C LEU A 350 -4.17 -6.05 -42.53
N THR A 351 -5.12 -5.12 -42.74
CA THR A 351 -5.43 -4.61 -44.09
C THR A 351 -4.27 -3.81 -44.70
N SER A 352 -3.54 -3.04 -43.89
CA SER A 352 -2.33 -2.33 -44.33
C SER A 352 -1.21 -3.28 -44.74
N VAL A 353 -0.95 -4.32 -43.94
CA VAL A 353 0.06 -5.35 -44.22
C VAL A 353 -0.30 -6.13 -45.49
N ILE A 354 -1.57 -6.55 -45.63
CA ILE A 354 -2.05 -7.24 -46.84
C ILE A 354 -1.90 -6.33 -48.06
N SER A 355 -2.24 -5.05 -47.96
CA SER A 355 -2.12 -4.09 -49.05
C SER A 355 -0.65 -3.87 -49.47
N LEU A 356 0.25 -3.76 -48.49
CA LEU A 356 1.69 -3.65 -48.73
C LEU A 356 2.25 -4.88 -49.44
N LEU A 357 1.84 -6.09 -49.02
CA LEU A 357 2.24 -7.35 -49.65
C LEU A 357 1.73 -7.43 -51.10
N VAL A 358 0.49 -7.02 -51.36
CA VAL A 358 -0.06 -6.97 -52.72
C VAL A 358 0.72 -5.98 -53.60
N LEU A 359 1.02 -4.79 -53.10
CA LEU A 359 1.83 -3.79 -53.82
C LEU A 359 3.24 -4.29 -54.10
N LEU A 360 3.86 -4.99 -53.14
CA LEU A 360 5.18 -5.59 -53.31
C LEU A 360 5.16 -6.68 -54.38
N LEU A 361 4.14 -7.55 -54.39
CA LEU A 361 3.96 -8.57 -55.42
C LEU A 361 3.75 -7.95 -56.81
N ILE A 362 2.95 -6.89 -56.92
CA ILE A 362 2.75 -6.15 -58.18
C ILE A 362 4.08 -5.50 -58.63
N GLY A 363 4.85 -4.94 -57.71
CA GLY A 363 6.16 -4.35 -57.97
C GLY A 363 7.16 -5.38 -58.50
N VAL A 364 7.29 -6.52 -57.83
CA VAL A 364 8.16 -7.64 -58.25
C VAL A 364 7.72 -8.18 -59.62
N ALA A 365 6.43 -8.40 -59.84
CA ALA A 365 5.92 -8.86 -61.13
C ALA A 365 6.21 -7.86 -62.27
N SER A 366 6.08 -6.57 -61.98
CA SER A 366 6.40 -5.50 -62.94
C SER A 366 7.90 -5.46 -63.26
N PHE A 367 8.76 -5.61 -62.25
CA PHE A 367 10.22 -5.64 -62.41
C PHE A 367 10.68 -6.86 -63.23
N VAL A 368 10.15 -8.05 -62.94
CA VAL A 368 10.42 -9.28 -63.73
C VAL A 368 9.98 -9.11 -65.18
N ARG A 369 8.83 -8.46 -65.42
CA ARG A 369 8.33 -8.20 -66.78
C ARG A 369 9.18 -7.19 -67.54
N LEU A 370 9.75 -6.20 -66.86
CA LEU A 370 10.68 -5.23 -67.45
C LEU A 370 12.03 -5.87 -67.78
N GLY A 371 12.56 -6.75 -66.92
CA GLY A 371 13.80 -7.48 -67.17
C GLY A 371 13.73 -8.38 -68.41
N LYS A 372 12.59 -9.04 -68.65
CA LYS A 372 12.37 -9.87 -69.85
C LYS A 372 12.25 -9.11 -71.18
N LYS A 373 12.18 -7.78 -71.17
CA LYS A 373 12.11 -6.95 -72.39
C LYS A 373 13.47 -6.40 -72.83
N GLN A 374 14.53 -6.64 -72.06
CA GLN A 374 15.89 -6.14 -72.38
C GLN A 374 16.87 -7.24 -72.84
N GLU A 375 16.41 -8.48 -72.93
CA GLU A 375 17.00 -9.55 -73.76
C GLU A 375 16.23 -9.66 -75.08
#